data_AF-A0A3M8CGW2-F1
#
_entry.id   AF-A0A3M8CGW2-F1
#
_cell.length_a   1.000
_cell.length_b   1.000
_cell.length_c   1.000
_cell.angle_alpha   90.00
_cell.angle_beta   90.00
_cell.angle_gamma   90.00
#
_symmetry.space_group_name_H-M   'P 1'
#
loop_
_entity.id
_entity.type
_entity.pdbx_description
1 polymer ?
#
loop_
_entity_poly.entity_id
_entity_poly.type
_entity_poly.pdbx_seq_one_letter_code
_entity_poly.pdbx_strand_id
1 'polypeptide(L)'
;MNGKGNLAAHLPLQNDSNEMRRMGMAIDTVKIVSPSLSAEMVAAVEQLHRSKRRQTISTGYGEIEQEFTTANLKGSHDSDISMAVKWDKLEYDNEQKKQVKITCEPYLTVECSVHKAMAGHNVYGGSDNFVACCRWLVDYISDAIGVQLPTADDWIVRKVDMAEVFHLQSVEACMDWFKGLQVGEYYRKRPIHRYGGHGIEVGGHTTCLKFYHKGTEFKEHDAKRLRKVLSVQQLKELQDIADKLVRVEVSIKAPKLDYDFKKPPLVSEITEDYLYRVYDKEIGSFLRVGVTGVNTVRNYESVKRYLAERYGQRLGKNLFHTWLELAACGETIVKAGMKQTTFYEHIRYLKQAGCSWHGTDVFRNSNLVPSDFTPVRQDERRLITEWQGITDKLNLFRNEGKEKPQHTA
;
A
#
# COMPACT_ATOMS: atom_id res chain seq x y z
N MET A 1 35.74 13.69 -1.53
CA MET A 1 35.25 14.79 -2.39
C MET A 1 33.74 14.78 -2.32
N ASN A 2 33.16 15.90 -1.90
CA ASN A 2 31.76 16.00 -1.47
C ASN A 2 30.80 16.00 -2.67
N GLY A 3 30.09 14.89 -2.87
CA GLY A 3 28.90 14.83 -3.73
C GLY A 3 27.69 15.40 -2.98
N LYS A 4 27.50 16.72 -3.02
CA LYS A 4 26.22 17.33 -2.66
C LYS A 4 25.23 17.07 -3.80
N GLY A 5 24.55 15.93 -3.77
CA GLY A 5 23.40 15.68 -4.63
C GLY A 5 22.28 16.67 -4.32
N ASN A 6 21.88 17.46 -5.30
CA ASN A 6 20.84 18.48 -5.18
C ASN A 6 19.46 17.80 -5.23
N LEU A 7 18.78 17.68 -4.08
CA LEU A 7 17.48 16.99 -3.94
C LEU A 7 16.36 17.59 -4.81
N ALA A 8 16.46 18.88 -5.16
CA ALA A 8 15.44 19.58 -5.95
C ALA A 8 15.36 19.14 -7.42
N ALA A 9 16.36 18.42 -7.94
CA ALA A 9 16.41 18.00 -9.34
C ALA A 9 15.67 16.68 -9.63
N HIS A 10 14.96 16.09 -8.67
CA HIS A 10 14.42 14.73 -8.78
C HIS A 10 12.90 14.60 -8.64
N LEU A 11 12.15 15.71 -8.75
CA LEU A 11 10.73 15.64 -9.07
C LEU A 11 10.58 15.80 -10.59
N PRO A 12 10.38 14.72 -11.37
CA PRO A 12 10.23 14.85 -12.80
C PRO A 12 8.91 15.55 -13.12
N LEU A 13 9.00 16.69 -13.80
CA LEU A 13 7.90 17.22 -14.60
C LEU A 13 7.65 16.23 -15.75
N GLN A 14 6.37 15.93 -15.96
CA GLN A 14 5.83 14.92 -16.87
C GLN A 14 6.38 15.08 -18.30
N ASN A 15 6.77 13.95 -18.92
CA ASN A 15 6.92 13.84 -20.37
C ASN A 15 6.07 12.66 -20.86
N ASP A 16 5.32 12.94 -21.93
CA ASP A 16 4.32 12.09 -22.57
C ASP A 16 4.90 10.85 -23.23
N SER A 17 4.38 9.67 -22.86
CA SER A 17 4.09 8.56 -23.79
C SER A 17 3.21 7.52 -23.10
N ASN A 18 2.18 7.02 -23.80
CA ASN A 18 1.20 6.06 -23.28
C ASN A 18 1.77 4.68 -22.91
N GLU A 19 3.04 4.39 -23.24
CA GLU A 19 3.75 3.17 -22.81
C GLU A 19 4.50 3.33 -21.47
N MET A 20 4.76 4.56 -21.01
CA MET A 20 5.42 4.83 -19.70
C MET A 20 4.47 4.76 -18.48
N ARG A 21 3.17 4.48 -18.68
CA ARG A 21 2.19 4.36 -17.58
C ARG A 21 2.26 3.03 -16.81
N ARG A 22 3.30 2.22 -17.03
CA ARG A 22 3.62 0.97 -16.30
C ARG A 22 4.81 1.14 -15.34
N MET A 23 4.72 2.05 -14.38
CA MET A 23 5.57 2.02 -13.19
C MET A 23 4.68 1.98 -11.96
N GLY A 24 4.77 0.90 -11.20
CA GLY A 24 3.67 0.43 -10.37
C GLY A 24 3.69 0.82 -8.91
N MET A 25 2.63 0.33 -8.27
CA MET A 25 2.37 0.33 -6.84
C MET A 25 3.56 -0.21 -6.03
N ALA A 26 4.04 0.56 -5.06
CA ALA A 26 5.17 0.16 -4.25
C ALA A 26 4.83 -1.02 -3.32
N ILE A 27 5.69 -2.03 -3.28
CA ILE A 27 5.70 -3.06 -2.24
C ILE A 27 6.25 -2.42 -0.97
N ASP A 28 5.40 -2.28 0.05
CA ASP A 28 5.80 -1.65 1.30
C ASP A 28 6.24 -2.68 2.33
N THR A 29 5.30 -3.50 2.82
CA THR A 29 5.57 -4.52 3.87
C THR A 29 5.31 -5.93 3.33
N VAL A 30 6.21 -6.86 3.64
CA VAL A 30 6.03 -8.28 3.30
C VAL A 30 6.13 -9.14 4.56
N LYS A 31 5.41 -10.26 4.56
CA LYS A 31 5.63 -11.37 5.50
C LYS A 31 5.85 -12.64 4.71
N ILE A 32 7.03 -13.23 4.83
CA ILE A 32 7.44 -14.44 4.14
C ILE A 32 7.92 -15.50 5.12
N VAL A 33 7.84 -16.77 4.71
CA VAL A 33 8.16 -17.94 5.51
C VAL A 33 9.07 -18.86 4.71
N SER A 34 10.25 -19.17 5.24
CA SER A 34 11.23 -20.00 4.54
C SER A 34 10.81 -21.47 4.45
N PRO A 35 11.43 -22.24 3.54
CA PRO A 35 11.57 -23.69 3.70
C PRO A 35 12.26 -24.07 5.01
N SER A 36 12.39 -25.38 5.27
CA SER A 36 13.12 -25.90 6.43
C SER A 36 14.57 -25.42 6.45
N LEU A 37 15.07 -25.07 7.63
CA LEU A 37 16.43 -24.59 7.87
C LEU A 37 17.35 -25.73 8.34
N SER A 38 18.64 -25.62 8.03
CA SER A 38 19.66 -26.47 8.64
C SER A 38 19.96 -26.01 10.08
N ALA A 39 20.57 -26.90 10.88
CA ALA A 39 21.01 -26.56 12.24
C ALA A 39 22.00 -25.38 12.26
N GLU A 40 22.85 -25.26 11.24
CA GLU A 40 23.77 -24.13 11.07
C GLU A 40 23.03 -22.81 10.87
N MET A 41 22.03 -22.79 9.97
CA MET A 41 21.20 -21.60 9.73
C MET A 41 20.44 -21.17 10.99
N VAL A 42 19.87 -22.13 11.72
CA VAL A 42 19.18 -21.86 13.00
C VAL A 42 20.16 -21.23 14.00
N ALA A 43 21.35 -21.81 14.16
CA ALA A 43 22.36 -21.30 15.07
C ALA A 43 22.81 -19.87 14.69
N ALA A 44 22.97 -19.58 13.41
CA ALA A 44 23.34 -18.25 12.91
C ALA A 44 22.26 -17.19 13.22
N VAL A 45 20.99 -17.52 13.00
CA VAL A 45 19.86 -16.64 13.33
C VAL A 45 19.77 -16.40 14.84
N GLU A 46 19.93 -17.44 15.66
CA GLU A 46 19.94 -17.30 17.12
C GLU A 46 21.12 -16.46 17.62
N GLN A 47 22.29 -16.63 17.02
CA GLN A 47 23.49 -15.85 17.33
C GLN A 47 23.27 -14.36 17.00
N LEU A 48 22.67 -14.05 15.85
CA LEU A 48 22.31 -12.68 15.49
C LEU A 48 21.45 -12.03 16.59
N HIS A 49 20.38 -12.72 17.01
CA HIS A 49 19.50 -12.22 18.07
C HIS A 49 20.21 -12.04 19.42
N ARG A 50 21.06 -13.01 19.84
CA ARG A 50 21.83 -12.90 21.09
C ARG A 50 22.80 -11.72 21.07
N SER A 51 23.40 -11.47 19.90
CA SER A 51 24.36 -10.36 19.73
C SER A 51 23.71 -8.98 19.69
N LYS A 52 22.37 -8.89 19.57
CA LYS A 52 21.63 -7.64 19.32
C LYS A 52 22.28 -6.79 18.21
N ARG A 53 22.78 -7.46 17.18
CA ARG A 53 23.48 -6.80 16.07
C ARG A 53 22.52 -5.85 15.37
N ARG A 54 22.94 -4.60 15.26
CA ARG A 54 22.36 -3.62 14.35
C ARG A 54 23.16 -3.67 13.06
N GLN A 55 22.46 -3.72 11.94
CA GLN A 55 23.08 -3.59 10.64
C GLN A 55 22.96 -2.14 10.18
N THR A 56 24.07 -1.61 9.69
CA THR A 56 24.12 -0.27 9.13
C THR A 56 23.91 -0.36 7.63
N ILE A 57 22.82 0.19 7.14
CA ILE A 57 22.53 0.24 5.71
C ILE A 57 22.95 1.60 5.18
N SER A 58 23.85 1.59 4.21
CA SER A 58 24.09 2.78 3.40
C SER A 58 22.87 3.04 2.52
N THR A 59 22.30 4.22 2.69
CA THR A 59 21.26 4.77 1.85
C THR A 59 21.83 6.01 1.15
N GLY A 60 21.20 6.46 0.06
CA GLY A 60 21.52 7.76 -0.55
C GLY A 60 21.35 8.97 0.40
N TYR A 61 20.83 8.75 1.62
CA TYR A 61 20.70 9.75 2.67
C TYR A 61 21.70 9.58 3.83
N GLY A 62 22.58 8.57 3.78
CA GLY A 62 23.53 8.22 4.83
C GLY A 62 23.30 6.82 5.40
N GLU A 63 24.02 6.54 6.47
CA GLU A 63 24.02 5.24 7.15
C GLU A 63 22.90 5.15 8.19
N ILE A 64 21.95 4.24 7.99
CA ILE A 64 20.83 4.03 8.91
C ILE A 64 21.01 2.68 9.60
N GLU A 65 20.97 2.68 10.93
CA GLU A 65 20.91 1.44 11.72
C GLU A 65 19.52 0.80 11.60
N GLN A 66 19.51 -0.48 11.27
CA GLN A 66 18.33 -1.34 11.31
C GLN A 66 18.56 -2.48 12.31
N GLU A 67 17.53 -2.78 13.10
CA GLU A 67 17.58 -3.80 14.14
C GLU A 67 16.79 -5.04 13.72
N PHE A 68 17.33 -6.23 14.05
CA PHE A 68 16.63 -7.50 13.91
C PHE A 68 15.97 -7.86 15.23
N THR A 69 14.68 -8.20 15.19
CA THR A 69 13.88 -8.48 16.37
C THR A 69 13.09 -9.77 16.23
N THR A 70 12.87 -10.48 17.34
CA THR A 70 11.95 -11.63 17.38
C THR A 70 10.52 -11.20 17.74
N ALA A 71 10.32 -9.93 18.10
CA ALA A 71 9.02 -9.39 18.47
C ALA A 71 8.13 -9.18 17.24
N ASN A 72 6.82 -9.14 17.48
CA ASN A 72 5.87 -8.67 16.47
C ASN A 72 6.10 -7.18 16.21
N LEU A 73 6.06 -6.77 14.95
CA LEU A 73 6.11 -5.36 14.57
C LEU A 73 4.91 -4.59 15.14
N LYS A 74 5.13 -3.35 15.55
CA LYS A 74 4.07 -2.49 16.11
C LYS A 74 3.08 -1.97 15.05
N GLY A 75 3.45 -2.07 13.77
CA GLY A 75 2.64 -1.66 12.63
C GLY A 75 3.48 -1.51 11.37
N SER A 76 2.88 -1.02 10.27
CA SER A 76 3.57 -0.75 9.01
C SER A 76 4.60 0.40 9.08
N HIS A 77 4.57 1.17 10.17
CA HIS A 77 5.53 2.23 10.44
C HIS A 77 6.82 1.73 11.11
N ASP A 78 6.87 0.47 11.57
CA ASP A 78 8.05 -0.09 12.22
C ASP A 78 9.24 -0.15 11.24
N SER A 79 10.45 0.13 11.74
CA SER A 79 11.68 0.10 10.93
C SER A 79 12.44 -1.21 11.06
N ASP A 80 12.09 -2.02 12.05
CA ASP A 80 12.81 -3.24 12.39
C ASP A 80 12.46 -4.38 11.43
N ILE A 81 13.37 -5.35 11.31
CA ILE A 81 13.10 -6.61 10.63
C ILE A 81 12.72 -7.63 11.68
N SER A 82 11.45 -8.04 11.68
CA SER A 82 10.99 -9.14 12.52
C SER A 82 11.43 -10.45 11.89
N MET A 83 12.25 -11.22 12.60
CA MET A 83 12.76 -12.50 12.17
C MET A 83 12.68 -13.49 13.33
N ALA A 84 12.05 -14.64 13.11
CA ALA A 84 11.90 -15.65 14.15
C ALA A 84 11.99 -17.08 13.59
N VAL A 85 12.81 -17.90 14.24
CA VAL A 85 12.81 -19.35 14.01
C VAL A 85 11.59 -19.95 14.70
N LYS A 86 10.87 -20.80 13.99
CA LYS A 86 9.70 -21.53 14.47
C LYS A 86 9.94 -23.03 14.32
N TRP A 87 9.46 -23.79 15.29
CA TRP A 87 9.58 -25.25 15.37
C TRP A 87 8.23 -25.94 15.25
N ASP A 88 7.21 -25.16 14.94
CA ASP A 88 5.83 -25.56 15.02
C ASP A 88 5.00 -24.88 13.94
N LYS A 89 4.01 -25.60 13.44
CA LYS A 89 2.98 -25.09 12.54
C LYS A 89 1.60 -25.39 13.10
N LEU A 90 0.64 -24.54 12.72
CA LEU A 90 -0.77 -24.80 12.99
C LEU A 90 -1.32 -25.63 11.84
N GLU A 91 -1.86 -26.80 12.15
CA GLU A 91 -2.56 -27.67 11.21
C GLU A 91 -4.01 -27.86 11.67
N TYR A 92 -4.95 -27.98 10.73
CA TYR A 92 -6.34 -28.21 11.08
C TYR A 92 -6.54 -29.71 11.33
N ASP A 93 -6.84 -30.06 12.57
CA ASP A 93 -7.22 -31.40 12.95
C ASP A 93 -8.69 -31.61 12.57
N ASN A 94 -8.94 -32.47 11.57
CA ASN A 94 -10.28 -32.78 11.09
C ASN A 94 -11.12 -33.54 12.13
N GLU A 95 -10.49 -34.30 13.02
CA GLU A 95 -11.18 -35.06 14.07
C GLU A 95 -11.61 -34.14 15.21
N GLN A 96 -10.71 -33.25 15.65
CA GLN A 96 -10.98 -32.32 16.74
C GLN A 96 -11.62 -31.00 16.27
N LYS A 97 -11.80 -30.83 14.95
CA LYS A 97 -12.35 -29.64 14.29
C LYS A 97 -11.73 -28.33 14.75
N LYS A 98 -10.43 -28.33 15.06
CA LYS A 98 -9.69 -27.18 15.58
C LYS A 98 -8.27 -27.14 15.01
N GLN A 99 -7.65 -25.97 15.10
CA GLN A 99 -6.22 -25.88 14.80
C GLN A 99 -5.42 -26.47 15.97
N VAL A 100 -4.54 -27.41 15.64
CA VAL A 100 -3.58 -28.01 16.57
C VAL A 100 -2.18 -27.58 16.18
N LYS A 101 -1.36 -27.41 17.21
CA LYS A 101 0.05 -27.06 17.06
C LYS A 101 0.85 -28.36 16.92
N ILE A 102 1.53 -28.53 15.80
CA ILE A 102 2.36 -29.71 15.54
C ILE A 102 3.82 -29.29 15.36
N THR A 103 4.72 -30.08 15.94
CA THR A 103 6.16 -29.90 15.77
C THR A 103 6.55 -30.22 14.33
N CYS A 104 7.45 -29.42 13.77
CA CYS A 104 7.99 -29.61 12.44
C CYS A 104 9.47 -29.22 12.38
N GLU A 105 10.10 -29.47 11.23
CA GLU A 105 11.42 -28.94 10.92
C GLU A 105 11.44 -27.40 11.10
N PRO A 106 12.56 -26.85 11.61
CA PRO A 106 12.64 -25.43 11.90
C PRO A 106 12.52 -24.60 10.62
N TYR A 107 11.81 -23.49 10.69
CA TYR A 107 11.67 -22.56 9.57
C TYR A 107 11.77 -21.11 10.05
N LEU A 108 12.08 -20.20 9.14
CA LEU A 108 12.21 -18.77 9.41
C LEU A 108 10.94 -18.03 9.01
N THR A 109 10.42 -17.20 9.91
CA THR A 109 9.41 -16.19 9.55
C THR A 109 10.07 -14.82 9.51
N VAL A 110 9.88 -14.08 8.42
CA VAL A 110 10.39 -12.71 8.25
C VAL A 110 9.22 -11.76 7.96
N GLU A 111 9.16 -10.63 8.65
CA GLU A 111 8.23 -9.52 8.37
C GLU A 111 8.95 -8.17 8.49
N CYS A 112 8.86 -7.32 7.47
CA CYS A 112 9.41 -5.95 7.51
C CYS A 112 8.83 -5.07 6.38
N SER A 113 9.03 -3.75 6.50
CA SER A 113 8.89 -2.83 5.37
C SER A 113 10.13 -2.91 4.48
N VAL A 114 10.03 -3.58 3.32
CA VAL A 114 11.14 -3.72 2.36
C VAL A 114 11.53 -2.38 1.75
N HIS A 115 10.55 -1.51 1.51
CA HIS A 115 10.81 -0.16 1.04
C HIS A 115 11.64 0.61 2.07
N LYS A 116 11.24 0.61 3.34
CA LYS A 116 11.98 1.29 4.41
C LYS A 116 13.35 0.68 4.65
N ALA A 117 13.50 -0.65 4.53
CA ALA A 117 14.79 -1.32 4.63
C ALA A 117 15.75 -0.90 3.49
N MET A 118 15.26 -0.73 2.27
CA MET A 118 16.09 -0.30 1.15
C MET A 118 16.41 1.20 1.16
N ALA A 119 15.40 2.05 1.38
CA ALA A 119 15.52 3.50 1.25
C ALA A 119 15.80 4.23 2.56
N GLY A 120 15.63 3.58 3.71
CA GLY A 120 15.70 4.22 5.02
C GLY A 120 14.43 4.94 5.45
N HIS A 121 13.54 5.24 4.52
CA HIS A 121 12.23 5.86 4.70
C HIS A 121 11.19 5.19 3.81
N ASN A 122 9.90 5.49 3.99
CA ASN A 122 8.82 5.00 3.13
C ASN A 122 7.93 6.13 2.59
N VAL A 123 8.47 7.34 2.41
CA VAL A 123 7.69 8.50 1.91
C VAL A 123 7.33 8.36 0.43
N TYR A 124 8.31 8.02 -0.42
CA TYR A 124 8.13 7.85 -1.88
C TYR A 124 9.23 6.94 -2.44
N GLY A 125 9.08 6.52 -3.71
CA GLY A 125 10.17 5.89 -4.46
C GLY A 125 10.31 4.38 -4.32
N GLY A 126 9.27 3.68 -3.84
CA GLY A 126 9.28 2.22 -3.70
C GLY A 126 9.24 1.48 -5.03
N SER A 127 9.58 0.19 -5.01
CA SER A 127 9.52 -0.71 -6.17
C SER A 127 8.22 -1.47 -6.23
N ASP A 128 7.73 -1.78 -7.43
CA ASP A 128 6.61 -2.68 -7.66
C ASP A 128 7.02 -4.13 -7.94
N ASN A 129 8.32 -4.39 -8.17
CA ASN A 129 8.82 -5.72 -8.48
C ASN A 129 8.88 -6.58 -7.21
N PHE A 130 7.84 -7.37 -6.99
CA PHE A 130 7.65 -8.11 -5.75
C PHE A 130 8.74 -9.15 -5.54
N VAL A 131 9.03 -9.95 -6.57
CA VAL A 131 10.02 -11.03 -6.49
C VAL A 131 11.41 -10.46 -6.20
N ALA A 132 11.82 -9.39 -6.89
CA ALA A 132 13.12 -8.75 -6.66
C ALA A 132 13.21 -8.18 -5.23
N CYS A 133 12.13 -7.60 -4.70
CA CYS A 133 12.11 -7.11 -3.31
C CYS A 133 12.32 -8.25 -2.30
N CYS A 134 11.67 -9.39 -2.51
CA CYS A 134 11.83 -10.55 -1.64
C CYS A 134 13.22 -11.20 -1.77
N ARG A 135 13.77 -11.31 -2.97
CA ARG A 135 15.14 -11.79 -3.20
C ARG A 135 16.17 -10.91 -2.50
N TRP A 136 16.08 -9.59 -2.71
CA TRP A 136 16.93 -8.62 -2.01
C TRP A 136 16.82 -8.77 -0.48
N LEU A 137 15.61 -8.93 0.06
CA LEU A 137 15.43 -9.08 1.51
C LEU A 137 16.10 -10.34 2.04
N VAL A 138 15.94 -11.48 1.38
CA VAL A 138 16.53 -12.75 1.82
C VAL A 138 18.05 -12.73 1.69
N ASP A 139 18.57 -12.14 0.62
CA ASP A 139 20.01 -11.93 0.41
C ASP A 139 20.61 -11.04 1.51
N TYR A 140 19.96 -9.89 1.77
CA TYR A 140 20.34 -8.98 2.85
C TYR A 140 20.35 -9.65 4.24
N ILE A 141 19.40 -10.55 4.52
CA ILE A 141 19.39 -11.31 5.76
C ILE A 141 20.50 -12.36 5.77
N SER A 142 20.76 -13.04 4.65
CA SER A 142 21.83 -14.04 4.51
C SER A 142 23.19 -13.42 4.81
N ASP A 143 23.46 -12.24 4.26
CA ASP A 143 24.64 -11.43 4.55
C ASP A 143 24.73 -11.06 6.03
N ALA A 144 23.61 -10.63 6.62
CA ALA A 144 23.58 -10.21 8.02
C ALA A 144 23.90 -11.36 9.01
N ILE A 145 23.46 -12.59 8.71
CA ILE A 145 23.74 -13.78 9.53
C ILE A 145 25.04 -14.49 9.14
N GLY A 146 25.61 -14.18 7.96
CA GLY A 146 26.83 -14.80 7.45
C GLY A 146 26.67 -16.24 6.95
N VAL A 147 25.43 -16.65 6.63
CA VAL A 147 25.08 -17.98 6.13
C VAL A 147 24.05 -17.83 5.02
N GLN A 148 24.24 -18.56 3.93
CA GLN A 148 23.31 -18.53 2.79
C GLN A 148 21.96 -19.14 3.16
N LEU A 149 20.87 -18.37 3.06
CA LEU A 149 19.51 -18.89 3.23
C LEU A 149 19.00 -19.56 1.94
N PRO A 150 17.94 -20.40 2.03
CA PRO A 150 17.25 -20.92 0.85
C PRO A 150 16.78 -19.78 -0.07
N THR A 151 16.79 -20.04 -1.38
CA THR A 151 16.38 -19.04 -2.39
C THR A 151 15.00 -18.46 -2.06
N ALA A 152 14.86 -17.13 -2.16
CA ALA A 152 13.62 -16.43 -1.82
C ALA A 152 12.41 -16.95 -2.63
N ASP A 153 12.65 -17.45 -3.84
CA ASP A 153 11.63 -17.95 -4.76
C ASP A 153 10.78 -19.09 -4.17
N ASP A 154 11.37 -19.87 -3.25
CA ASP A 154 10.75 -21.01 -2.58
C ASP A 154 10.10 -20.64 -1.24
N TRP A 155 10.14 -19.36 -0.86
CA TRP A 155 9.53 -18.91 0.39
C TRP A 155 8.02 -18.72 0.21
N ILE A 156 7.25 -19.06 1.25
CA ILE A 156 5.80 -18.89 1.27
C ILE A 156 5.47 -17.44 1.62
N VAL A 157 4.56 -16.83 0.86
CA VAL A 157 4.05 -15.49 1.14
C VAL A 157 2.85 -15.56 2.08
N ARG A 158 2.90 -14.81 3.19
CA ARG A 158 1.82 -14.73 4.19
C ARG A 158 1.20 -13.35 4.31
N LYS A 159 1.86 -12.31 3.81
CA LYS A 159 1.32 -10.94 3.75
C LYS A 159 2.07 -10.12 2.70
N VAL A 160 1.34 -9.29 1.97
CA VAL A 160 1.91 -8.25 1.10
C VAL A 160 1.09 -6.98 1.29
N ASP A 161 1.75 -5.89 1.69
CA ASP A 161 1.16 -4.55 1.76
C ASP A 161 1.68 -3.76 0.57
N MET A 162 0.76 -3.27 -0.24
CA MET A 162 1.05 -2.54 -1.46
C MET A 162 0.56 -1.10 -1.30
N ALA A 163 1.36 -0.14 -1.73
CA ALA A 163 1.13 1.28 -1.47
C ALA A 163 1.18 2.12 -2.75
N GLU A 164 0.18 2.98 -2.93
CA GLU A 164 0.17 4.06 -3.91
C GLU A 164 0.26 5.40 -3.19
N VAL A 165 0.95 6.36 -3.81
CA VAL A 165 1.19 7.68 -3.24
C VAL A 165 0.76 8.74 -4.25
N PHE A 166 -0.03 9.72 -3.80
CA PHE A 166 -0.62 10.76 -4.64
C PHE A 166 -0.22 12.14 -4.16
N HIS A 167 0.21 13.01 -5.08
CA HIS A 167 0.63 14.38 -4.77
C HIS A 167 -0.49 15.40 -4.96
N LEU A 168 -0.92 16.05 -3.87
CA LEU A 168 -2.01 17.04 -3.84
C LEU A 168 -1.55 18.49 -3.64
N GLN A 169 -0.27 18.78 -3.86
CA GLN A 169 0.33 20.13 -3.85
C GLN A 169 0.44 20.82 -2.47
N SER A 170 -0.48 20.58 -1.53
CA SER A 170 -0.41 21.14 -0.17
C SER A 170 -1.03 20.24 0.92
N VAL A 171 -0.68 20.51 2.18
CA VAL A 171 -1.25 19.84 3.35
C VAL A 171 -2.76 20.07 3.42
N GLU A 172 -3.20 21.30 3.17
CA GLU A 172 -4.61 21.69 3.21
C GLU A 172 -5.42 20.91 2.19
N ALA A 173 -4.89 20.72 0.97
CA ALA A 173 -5.53 19.88 -0.04
C ALA A 173 -5.65 18.42 0.41
N CYS A 174 -4.59 17.83 1.01
CA CYS A 174 -4.66 16.49 1.60
C CYS A 174 -5.76 16.39 2.67
N MET A 175 -5.80 17.35 3.60
CA MET A 175 -6.77 17.38 4.70
C MET A 175 -8.20 17.60 4.19
N ASP A 176 -8.40 18.49 3.23
CA ASP A 176 -9.70 18.77 2.63
C ASP A 176 -10.24 17.56 1.83
N TRP A 177 -9.34 16.76 1.26
CA TRP A 177 -9.72 15.49 0.64
C TRP A 177 -10.32 14.52 1.67
N PHE A 178 -9.63 14.31 2.81
CA PHE A 178 -10.14 13.45 3.89
C PHE A 178 -11.44 13.96 4.51
N LYS A 179 -11.57 15.29 4.69
CA LYS A 179 -12.82 15.91 5.17
C LYS A 179 -13.98 15.68 4.22
N GLY A 180 -13.74 15.81 2.91
CA GLY A 180 -14.76 15.56 1.90
C GLY A 180 -15.14 14.08 1.77
N LEU A 181 -14.28 13.14 2.22
CA LEU A 181 -14.53 11.71 2.11
C LEU A 181 -15.62 11.25 3.10
N GLN A 182 -16.87 11.29 2.64
CA GLN A 182 -18.06 10.90 3.39
C GLN A 182 -18.27 9.38 3.37
N VAL A 183 -17.38 8.62 4.01
CA VAL A 183 -17.57 7.18 4.24
C VAL A 183 -18.40 6.94 5.49
N GLY A 184 -19.33 5.98 5.43
CA GLY A 184 -20.15 5.56 6.56
C GLY A 184 -19.35 4.79 7.62
N GLU A 185 -20.03 4.14 8.56
CA GLU A 185 -19.37 3.40 9.65
C GLU A 185 -18.84 2.02 9.19
N TYR A 186 -19.40 1.47 8.12
CA TYR A 186 -19.07 0.12 7.65
C TYR A 186 -18.86 0.05 6.14
N TYR A 187 -17.89 -0.77 5.71
CA TYR A 187 -17.72 -1.20 4.33
C TYR A 187 -17.75 -2.72 4.23
N ARG A 188 -18.78 -3.28 3.56
CA ARG A 188 -19.00 -4.74 3.48
C ARG A 188 -18.97 -5.43 4.85
N LYS A 189 -19.66 -4.83 5.84
CA LYS A 189 -19.68 -5.26 7.25
C LYS A 189 -18.34 -5.14 8.00
N ARG A 190 -17.31 -4.56 7.39
CA ARG A 190 -16.05 -4.21 8.07
C ARG A 190 -16.17 -2.83 8.68
N PRO A 191 -15.82 -2.63 9.96
CA PRO A 191 -15.81 -1.30 10.56
C PRO A 191 -14.79 -0.41 9.85
N ILE A 192 -15.14 0.86 9.68
CA ILE A 192 -14.27 1.90 9.18
C ILE A 192 -13.77 2.71 10.37
N HIS A 193 -12.45 2.76 10.55
CA HIS A 193 -11.81 3.56 11.60
C HIS A 193 -11.25 4.84 11.00
N ARG A 194 -11.50 5.98 11.64
CA ARG A 194 -10.90 7.27 11.28
C ARG A 194 -9.88 7.68 12.33
N TYR A 195 -8.71 8.13 11.89
CA TYR A 195 -7.62 8.60 12.76
C TYR A 195 -7.33 10.07 12.48
N GLY A 196 -7.50 10.92 13.50
CA GLY A 196 -7.12 12.33 13.47
C GLY A 196 -7.72 13.19 12.35
N GLY A 197 -8.77 12.73 11.67
CA GLY A 197 -9.36 13.39 10.50
C GLY A 197 -8.50 13.34 9.22
N HIS A 198 -7.41 12.57 9.22
CA HIS A 198 -6.43 12.50 8.13
C HIS A 198 -5.97 11.06 7.85
N GLY A 199 -6.69 10.09 8.39
CA GLY A 199 -6.44 8.66 8.22
C GLY A 199 -7.76 7.88 8.26
N ILE A 200 -7.85 6.85 7.43
CA ILE A 200 -8.97 5.90 7.35
C ILE A 200 -8.37 4.50 7.26
N GLU A 201 -8.85 3.58 8.09
CA GLU A 201 -8.54 2.16 7.99
C GLU A 201 -9.84 1.35 7.87
N VAL A 202 -9.83 0.35 6.99
CA VAL A 202 -10.86 -0.67 6.94
C VAL A 202 -10.23 -2.03 7.20
N GLY A 203 -10.31 -2.44 8.47
CA GLY A 203 -9.76 -3.71 8.93
C GLY A 203 -10.52 -4.90 8.32
N GLY A 204 -9.78 -5.89 7.84
CA GLY A 204 -10.37 -7.15 7.39
C GLY A 204 -9.45 -8.35 7.59
N HIS A 205 -10.05 -9.54 7.61
CA HIS A 205 -9.33 -10.82 7.77
C HIS A 205 -8.53 -11.19 6.53
N THR A 206 -9.09 -10.94 5.34
CA THR A 206 -8.47 -11.25 4.03
C THR A 206 -7.70 -10.05 3.47
N THR A 207 -8.30 -8.86 3.50
CA THR A 207 -7.67 -7.61 3.07
C THR A 207 -7.90 -6.48 4.07
N CYS A 208 -6.92 -5.58 4.19
CA CYS A 208 -7.06 -4.32 4.92
C CYS A 208 -6.81 -3.15 3.97
N LEU A 209 -7.57 -2.06 4.11
CA LEU A 209 -7.38 -0.83 3.36
C LEU A 209 -6.93 0.27 4.30
N LYS A 210 -5.96 1.09 3.90
CA LYS A 210 -5.59 2.31 4.62
C LYS A 210 -5.48 3.48 3.66
N PHE A 211 -5.94 4.64 4.10
CA PHE A 211 -5.74 5.92 3.45
C PHE A 211 -5.21 6.86 4.51
N TYR A 212 -4.10 7.55 4.29
CA TYR A 212 -3.62 8.52 5.27
C TYR A 212 -2.80 9.63 4.65
N HIS A 213 -2.75 10.77 5.36
CA HIS A 213 -1.85 11.87 5.05
C HIS A 213 -0.42 11.49 5.47
N LYS A 214 0.48 11.37 4.49
CA LYS A 214 1.84 10.87 4.74
C LYS A 214 2.69 11.84 5.57
N GLY A 215 2.44 13.15 5.46
CA GLY A 215 3.15 14.16 6.25
C GLY A 215 2.94 14.01 7.76
N THR A 216 1.68 13.80 8.17
CA THR A 216 1.37 13.59 9.59
C THR A 216 1.98 12.28 10.09
N GLU A 217 1.80 11.19 9.33
CA GLU A 217 2.33 9.87 9.67
C GLU A 217 3.86 9.88 9.78
N PHE A 218 4.55 10.51 8.82
CA PHE A 218 6.00 10.62 8.80
C PHE A 218 6.52 11.41 10.01
N LYS A 219 5.87 12.54 10.33
CA LYS A 219 6.24 13.38 11.47
C LYS A 219 6.11 12.64 12.80
N GLU A 220 5.06 11.84 12.94
CA GLU A 220 4.77 11.09 14.18
C GLU A 220 5.70 9.90 14.37
N HIS A 221 5.97 9.13 13.30
CA HIS A 221 6.59 7.82 13.41
C HIS A 221 8.05 7.77 12.93
N ASP A 222 8.42 8.47 11.86
CA ASP A 222 9.73 8.31 11.23
C ASP A 222 10.69 9.50 11.46
N ALA A 223 10.18 10.73 11.51
CA ALA A 223 11.01 11.93 11.54
C ALA A 223 11.94 11.97 12.77
N LYS A 224 11.49 11.47 13.93
CA LYS A 224 12.31 11.41 15.16
C LYS A 224 13.48 10.45 15.02
N ARG A 225 13.28 9.31 14.35
CA ARG A 225 14.32 8.31 14.07
C ARG A 225 15.34 8.88 13.10
N LEU A 226 14.86 9.46 12.00
CA LEU A 226 15.70 9.97 10.92
C LEU A 226 16.50 11.22 11.29
N ARG A 227 16.04 12.03 12.26
CA ARG A 227 16.82 13.18 12.77
C ARG A 227 18.21 12.81 13.29
N LYS A 228 18.42 11.54 13.68
CA LYS A 228 19.73 11.07 14.16
C LYS A 228 20.75 10.86 13.04
N VAL A 229 20.27 10.70 11.81
CA VAL A 229 21.09 10.32 10.64
C VAL A 229 21.09 11.43 9.58
N LEU A 230 19.94 12.07 9.37
CA LEU A 230 19.77 13.08 8.33
C LEU A 230 20.13 14.48 8.83
N SER A 231 20.66 15.30 7.95
CA SER A 231 20.77 16.74 8.20
C SER A 231 19.39 17.37 8.37
N VAL A 232 19.34 18.50 9.09
CA VAL A 232 18.11 19.28 9.28
C VAL A 232 17.46 19.63 7.94
N GLN A 233 18.27 19.95 6.93
CA GLN A 233 17.79 20.30 5.60
C GLN A 233 17.16 19.10 4.88
N GLN A 234 17.83 17.94 4.86
CA GLN A 234 17.29 16.71 4.26
C GLN A 234 15.99 16.26 4.95
N LEU A 235 15.94 16.33 6.29
CA LEU A 235 14.74 15.95 7.03
C LEU A 235 13.56 16.89 6.72
N LYS A 236 13.85 18.20 6.60
CA LYS A 236 12.85 19.20 6.21
C LYS A 236 12.35 18.95 4.79
N GLU A 237 13.23 18.70 3.84
CA GLU A 237 12.86 18.37 2.46
C GLU A 237 11.97 17.12 2.40
N LEU A 238 12.30 16.08 3.16
CA LEU A 238 11.51 14.86 3.21
C LEU A 238 10.12 15.09 3.84
N GLN A 239 10.04 15.93 4.87
CA GLN A 239 8.76 16.37 5.46
C GLN A 239 7.95 17.22 4.47
N ASP A 240 8.57 18.20 3.79
CA ASP A 240 7.92 19.08 2.82
C ASP A 240 7.34 18.29 1.63
N ILE A 241 7.99 17.18 1.25
CA ILE A 241 7.44 16.21 0.30
C ILE A 241 6.27 15.48 0.94
N ALA A 242 6.47 14.83 2.09
CA ALA A 242 5.45 14.02 2.77
C ALA A 242 4.13 14.77 3.02
N ASP A 243 4.23 16.06 3.37
CA ASP A 243 3.12 16.99 3.63
C ASP A 243 2.19 17.21 2.43
N LYS A 244 2.61 16.84 1.22
CA LYS A 244 1.81 16.97 0.01
C LYS A 244 1.24 15.65 -0.48
N LEU A 245 1.39 14.59 0.32
CA LEU A 245 1.11 13.22 -0.12
C LEU A 245 -0.05 12.59 0.63
N VAL A 246 -0.98 12.02 -0.14
CA VAL A 246 -1.95 11.02 0.34
C VAL A 246 -1.42 9.65 -0.04
N ARG A 247 -1.29 8.76 0.93
CA ARG A 247 -0.94 7.37 0.70
C ARG A 247 -2.15 6.46 0.85
N VAL A 248 -2.23 5.48 -0.03
CA VAL A 248 -3.25 4.45 -0.03
C VAL A 248 -2.58 3.08 -0.01
N GLU A 249 -2.92 2.25 0.97
CA GLU A 249 -2.38 0.92 1.13
C GLU A 249 -3.47 -0.14 1.05
N VAL A 250 -3.18 -1.24 0.37
CA VAL A 250 -3.95 -2.48 0.44
C VAL A 250 -3.05 -3.58 0.97
N SER A 251 -3.43 -4.13 2.11
CA SER A 251 -2.81 -5.32 2.70
C SER A 251 -3.54 -6.56 2.22
N ILE A 252 -2.82 -7.50 1.61
CA ILE A 252 -3.28 -8.85 1.28
C ILE A 252 -2.74 -9.80 2.34
N LYS A 253 -3.63 -10.43 3.11
CA LYS A 253 -3.26 -11.34 4.19
C LYS A 253 -3.33 -12.80 3.73
N ALA A 254 -2.64 -13.67 4.46
CA ALA A 254 -2.59 -15.11 4.23
C ALA A 254 -3.94 -15.76 3.82
N PRO A 255 -5.08 -15.53 4.51
CA PRO A 255 -6.34 -16.14 4.11
C PRO A 255 -6.80 -15.79 2.69
N LYS A 256 -6.44 -14.60 2.19
CA LYS A 256 -6.73 -14.18 0.81
C LYS A 256 -5.81 -14.88 -0.18
N LEU A 257 -4.53 -14.96 0.13
CA LEU A 257 -3.52 -15.65 -0.67
C LEU A 257 -3.86 -17.15 -0.79
N ASP A 258 -4.10 -17.81 0.34
CA ASP A 258 -4.48 -19.22 0.40
C ASP A 258 -5.77 -19.49 -0.40
N TYR A 259 -6.76 -18.59 -0.33
CA TYR A 259 -8.01 -18.71 -1.08
C TYR A 259 -7.83 -18.52 -2.59
N ASP A 260 -7.04 -17.54 -3.03
CA ASP A 260 -6.86 -17.21 -4.45
C ASP A 260 -5.97 -18.24 -5.16
N PHE A 261 -4.92 -18.71 -4.49
CA PHE A 261 -3.96 -19.68 -5.04
C PHE A 261 -4.30 -21.14 -4.73
N LYS A 262 -5.32 -21.39 -3.89
CA LYS A 262 -5.72 -22.73 -3.40
C LYS A 262 -4.66 -23.46 -2.57
N LYS A 263 -3.56 -22.79 -2.26
CA LYS A 263 -2.46 -23.18 -1.39
C LYS A 263 -1.75 -21.89 -0.94
N PRO A 264 -0.90 -21.95 0.11
CA PRO A 264 0.01 -20.86 0.40
C PRO A 264 0.96 -20.65 -0.81
N PRO A 265 0.91 -19.49 -1.47
CA PRO A 265 1.72 -19.26 -2.66
C PRO A 265 3.19 -19.02 -2.30
N LEU A 266 4.09 -19.43 -3.19
CA LEU A 266 5.50 -19.09 -3.13
C LEU A 266 5.74 -17.66 -3.61
N VAL A 267 6.88 -17.06 -3.26
CA VAL A 267 7.31 -15.74 -3.75
C VAL A 267 7.30 -15.71 -5.26
N SER A 268 7.85 -16.75 -5.90
CA SER A 268 7.91 -16.90 -7.37
C SER A 268 6.54 -16.99 -8.05
N GLU A 269 5.46 -17.31 -7.31
CA GLU A 269 4.11 -17.43 -7.84
C GLU A 269 3.32 -16.11 -7.80
N ILE A 270 3.77 -15.14 -7.02
CA ILE A 270 3.12 -13.82 -6.95
C ILE A 270 3.59 -12.95 -8.11
N THR A 271 2.63 -12.44 -8.87
CA THR A 271 2.86 -11.54 -10.01
C THR A 271 2.36 -10.14 -9.71
N GLU A 272 2.97 -9.13 -10.32
CA GLU A 272 2.53 -7.73 -10.24
C GLU A 272 1.08 -7.58 -10.70
N ASP A 273 0.71 -8.29 -11.78
CA ASP A 273 -0.66 -8.30 -12.30
C ASP A 273 -1.68 -8.80 -11.27
N TYR A 274 -1.34 -9.82 -10.48
CA TYR A 274 -2.21 -10.27 -9.38
C TYR A 274 -2.37 -9.17 -8.32
N LEU A 275 -1.26 -8.57 -7.89
CA LEU A 275 -1.25 -7.50 -6.91
C LEU A 275 -2.08 -6.29 -7.37
N TYR A 276 -1.90 -5.86 -8.61
CA TYR A 276 -2.66 -4.77 -9.23
C TYR A 276 -4.16 -5.05 -9.26
N ARG A 277 -4.57 -6.25 -9.67
CA ARG A 277 -6.00 -6.64 -9.70
C ARG A 277 -6.64 -6.61 -8.32
N VAL A 278 -5.95 -7.08 -7.29
CA VAL A 278 -6.48 -7.07 -5.92
C VAL A 278 -6.60 -5.63 -5.41
N TYR A 279 -5.58 -4.80 -5.63
CA TYR A 279 -5.59 -3.39 -5.28
C TYR A 279 -6.75 -2.65 -5.95
N ASP A 280 -6.83 -2.69 -7.28
CA ASP A 280 -7.84 -1.98 -8.08
C ASP A 280 -9.26 -2.41 -7.68
N LYS A 281 -9.47 -3.70 -7.41
CA LYS A 281 -10.76 -4.23 -6.95
C LYS A 281 -11.15 -3.69 -5.56
N GLU A 282 -10.23 -3.69 -4.60
CA GLU A 282 -10.55 -3.24 -3.24
C GLU A 282 -10.75 -1.73 -3.18
N ILE A 283 -9.90 -0.94 -3.86
CA ILE A 283 -10.00 0.52 -3.93
C ILE A 283 -11.22 0.97 -4.73
N GLY A 284 -11.42 0.45 -5.94
CA GLY A 284 -12.56 0.82 -6.78
C GLY A 284 -13.89 0.51 -6.08
N SER A 285 -13.97 -0.64 -5.40
CA SER A 285 -15.18 -0.98 -4.65
C SER A 285 -15.35 -0.16 -3.35
N PHE A 286 -14.27 0.30 -2.70
CA PHE A 286 -14.38 1.13 -1.50
C PHE A 286 -14.82 2.55 -1.85
N LEU A 287 -14.18 3.16 -2.85
CA LEU A 287 -14.46 4.54 -3.27
C LEU A 287 -15.74 4.66 -4.11
N ARG A 288 -16.36 3.53 -4.49
CA ARG A 288 -17.58 3.47 -5.32
C ARG A 288 -17.43 4.22 -6.66
N VAL A 289 -16.21 4.31 -7.15
CA VAL A 289 -15.90 4.89 -8.46
C VAL A 289 -16.55 3.98 -9.50
N GLY A 290 -17.25 4.57 -10.47
CA GLY A 290 -17.89 3.85 -11.56
C GLY A 290 -16.90 2.93 -12.30
N VAL A 291 -17.43 1.90 -12.96
CA VAL A 291 -16.61 1.01 -13.79
C VAL A 291 -15.90 1.84 -14.86
N THR A 292 -14.56 1.68 -14.94
CA THR A 292 -13.60 2.16 -15.96
C THR A 292 -14.11 3.15 -17.02
N GLY A 293 -13.49 4.33 -17.10
CA GLY A 293 -13.55 5.23 -18.26
C GLY A 293 -14.44 6.47 -18.10
N VAL A 294 -15.04 6.71 -16.94
CA VAL A 294 -15.83 7.92 -16.66
C VAL A 294 -15.10 8.77 -15.61
N ASN A 295 -14.75 10.01 -15.97
CA ASN A 295 -14.20 10.99 -15.02
C ASN A 295 -15.14 11.12 -13.83
N THR A 296 -14.61 10.99 -12.62
CA THR A 296 -15.45 11.06 -11.43
C THR A 296 -15.91 12.49 -11.23
N VAL A 297 -17.22 12.73 -11.31
CA VAL A 297 -17.80 14.07 -11.13
C VAL A 297 -18.25 14.22 -9.68
N ARG A 298 -17.70 15.22 -8.99
CA ARG A 298 -17.96 15.48 -7.55
C ARG A 298 -18.34 16.92 -7.22
N ASN A 299 -18.19 17.81 -8.20
CA ASN A 299 -18.51 19.22 -8.07
C ASN A 299 -20.00 19.46 -8.29
N TYR A 300 -20.64 20.24 -7.42
CA TYR A 300 -22.06 20.53 -7.40
C TYR A 300 -22.59 20.90 -8.80
N GLU A 301 -21.93 21.86 -9.45
CA GLU A 301 -22.36 22.37 -10.76
C GLU A 301 -22.17 21.31 -11.84
N SER A 302 -21.04 20.62 -11.80
CA SER A 302 -20.71 19.57 -12.76
C SER A 302 -21.65 18.37 -12.65
N VAL A 303 -21.97 17.92 -11.43
CA VAL A 303 -22.92 16.82 -11.21
C VAL A 303 -24.33 17.22 -11.65
N LYS A 304 -24.80 18.42 -11.26
CA LYS A 304 -26.11 18.94 -11.66
C LYS A 304 -26.27 18.98 -13.17
N ARG A 305 -25.28 19.56 -13.88
CA ARG A 305 -25.27 19.67 -15.34
C ARG A 305 -25.20 18.29 -15.98
N TYR A 306 -24.26 17.45 -15.57
CA TYR A 306 -24.01 16.15 -16.20
C TYR A 306 -25.20 15.18 -16.04
N LEU A 307 -25.84 15.16 -14.88
CA LEU A 307 -27.04 14.33 -14.67
C LEU A 307 -28.23 14.80 -15.49
N ALA A 308 -28.41 16.12 -15.64
CA ALA A 308 -29.47 16.70 -16.47
C ALA A 308 -29.24 16.41 -17.97
N GLU A 309 -28.00 16.49 -18.45
CA GLU A 309 -27.62 16.15 -19.83
C GLU A 309 -27.82 14.66 -20.13
N ARG A 310 -27.37 13.78 -19.23
CA ARG A 310 -27.36 12.33 -19.47
C ARG A 310 -28.73 11.65 -19.33
N TYR A 311 -29.54 12.07 -18.35
CA TYR A 311 -30.78 11.40 -17.99
C TYR A 311 -32.03 12.27 -18.21
N GLY A 312 -31.87 13.46 -18.78
CA GLY A 312 -32.93 14.43 -18.99
C GLY A 312 -33.29 15.18 -17.70
N GLN A 313 -34.00 16.31 -17.85
CA GLN A 313 -34.23 17.26 -16.76
C GLN A 313 -34.92 16.67 -15.52
N ARG A 314 -35.95 15.83 -15.71
CA ARG A 314 -36.74 15.29 -14.61
C ARG A 314 -35.97 14.25 -13.80
N LEU A 315 -35.44 13.23 -14.46
CA LEU A 315 -34.67 12.18 -13.79
C LEU A 315 -33.32 12.72 -13.30
N GLY A 316 -32.65 13.57 -14.09
CA GLY A 316 -31.43 14.25 -13.68
C GLY A 316 -31.59 15.08 -12.40
N LYS A 317 -32.68 15.85 -12.27
CA LYS A 317 -32.98 16.60 -11.03
C LYS A 317 -33.19 15.69 -9.83
N ASN A 318 -33.92 14.58 -10.00
CA ASN A 318 -34.15 13.61 -8.92
C ASN A 318 -32.85 12.92 -8.48
N LEU A 319 -32.03 12.49 -9.44
CA LEU A 319 -30.72 11.90 -9.18
C LEU A 319 -29.79 12.91 -8.50
N PHE A 320 -29.81 14.17 -8.93
CA PHE A 320 -29.02 15.24 -8.32
C PHE A 320 -29.45 15.51 -6.88
N HIS A 321 -30.75 15.52 -6.60
CA HIS A 321 -31.25 15.66 -5.24
C HIS A 321 -30.78 14.50 -4.35
N THR A 322 -30.92 13.26 -4.81
CA THR A 322 -30.39 12.09 -4.09
C THR A 322 -28.87 12.18 -3.90
N TRP A 323 -28.13 12.65 -4.90
CA TRP A 323 -26.69 12.87 -4.76
C TRP A 323 -26.36 13.92 -3.70
N LEU A 324 -27.09 15.03 -3.63
CA LEU A 324 -26.93 16.05 -2.58
C LEU A 324 -27.21 15.49 -1.19
N GLU A 325 -28.30 14.74 -1.03
CA GLU A 325 -28.63 14.09 0.23
C GLU A 325 -27.55 13.09 0.64
N LEU A 326 -27.01 12.31 -0.32
CA LEU A 326 -25.92 11.37 -0.07
C LEU A 326 -24.62 12.08 0.33
N ALA A 327 -24.31 13.19 -0.32
CA ALA A 327 -23.15 14.02 -0.03
C ALA A 327 -23.25 14.71 1.34
N ALA A 328 -24.46 15.08 1.77
CA ALA A 328 -24.69 15.80 3.02
C ALA A 328 -24.90 14.89 4.24
N CYS A 329 -25.72 13.86 4.08
CA CYS A 329 -26.21 13.07 5.21
C CYS A 329 -25.62 11.65 5.23
N GLY A 330 -24.93 11.24 4.17
CA GLY A 330 -24.39 9.90 4.04
C GLY A 330 -25.45 8.83 3.74
N GLU A 331 -24.97 7.66 3.34
CA GLU A 331 -25.80 6.62 2.74
C GLU A 331 -26.85 6.02 3.69
N THR A 332 -26.51 5.85 4.97
CA THR A 332 -27.40 5.24 5.96
C THR A 332 -28.67 6.06 6.14
N ILE A 333 -28.54 7.39 6.23
CA ILE A 333 -29.67 8.30 6.44
C ILE A 333 -30.54 8.34 5.18
N VAL A 334 -29.93 8.54 4.01
CA VAL A 334 -30.67 8.61 2.74
C VAL A 334 -31.42 7.31 2.47
N LYS A 335 -30.78 6.16 2.68
CA LYS A 335 -31.41 4.85 2.48
C LYS A 335 -32.64 4.65 3.36
N ALA A 336 -32.63 5.16 4.58
CA ALA A 336 -33.80 5.10 5.48
C ALA A 336 -34.95 6.03 5.04
N GLY A 337 -34.63 7.13 4.35
CA GLY A 337 -35.58 8.15 3.92
C GLY A 337 -36.28 7.88 2.58
N MET A 338 -35.92 6.84 1.83
CA MET A 338 -36.54 6.54 0.53
C MET A 338 -36.81 5.06 0.32
N LYS A 339 -37.70 4.76 -0.64
CA LYS A 339 -38.04 3.38 -1.02
C LYS A 339 -36.78 2.62 -1.46
N GLN A 340 -36.59 1.42 -0.94
CA GLN A 340 -35.40 0.60 -1.19
C GLN A 340 -35.09 0.40 -2.69
N THR A 341 -36.11 0.14 -3.52
CA THR A 341 -35.93 -0.03 -4.97
C THR A 341 -35.39 1.25 -5.62
N THR A 342 -35.98 2.40 -5.27
CA THR A 342 -35.58 3.72 -5.78
C THR A 342 -34.16 4.07 -5.37
N PHE A 343 -33.80 3.78 -4.11
CA PHE A 343 -32.44 3.97 -3.61
C PHE A 343 -31.42 3.21 -4.47
N TYR A 344 -31.61 1.90 -4.66
CA TYR A 344 -30.65 1.11 -5.42
C TYR A 344 -30.61 1.48 -6.91
N GLU A 345 -31.74 1.87 -7.49
CA GLU A 345 -31.79 2.41 -8.86
C GLU A 345 -31.01 3.73 -8.99
N HIS A 346 -31.21 4.68 -8.08
CA HIS A 346 -30.49 5.95 -8.07
C HIS A 346 -28.98 5.73 -7.90
N ILE A 347 -28.58 4.87 -6.95
CA ILE A 347 -27.17 4.50 -6.75
C ILE A 347 -26.57 3.90 -8.03
N ARG A 348 -27.32 3.05 -8.74
CA ARG A 348 -26.87 2.49 -10.03
C ARG A 348 -26.65 3.58 -11.07
N TYR A 349 -27.61 4.49 -11.25
CA TYR A 349 -27.50 5.58 -12.23
C TYR A 349 -26.37 6.56 -11.91
N LEU A 350 -26.18 6.92 -10.64
CA LEU A 350 -25.09 7.78 -10.19
C LEU A 350 -23.73 7.13 -10.46
N LYS A 351 -23.57 5.83 -10.14
CA LYS A 351 -22.35 5.08 -10.45
C LYS A 351 -22.08 4.97 -11.95
N GLN A 352 -23.11 4.71 -12.76
CA GLN A 352 -23.01 4.66 -14.22
C GLN A 352 -22.63 6.02 -14.83
N ALA A 353 -23.02 7.11 -14.18
CA ALA A 353 -22.64 8.47 -14.56
C ALA A 353 -21.29 8.91 -13.98
N GLY A 354 -20.58 8.06 -13.23
CA GLY A 354 -19.35 8.44 -12.55
C GLY A 354 -19.55 9.51 -11.47
N CYS A 355 -20.77 9.76 -11.02
CA CYS A 355 -21.05 10.73 -9.97
C CYS A 355 -20.73 10.11 -8.60
N SER A 356 -19.64 10.55 -7.99
CA SER A 356 -19.29 10.18 -6.62
C SER A 356 -19.88 11.20 -5.66
N TRP A 357 -20.55 10.73 -4.61
CA TRP A 357 -20.99 11.54 -3.46
C TRP A 357 -19.99 11.49 -2.29
N HIS A 358 -18.82 10.89 -2.53
CA HIS A 358 -17.65 11.00 -1.66
C HIS A 358 -16.70 12.06 -2.20
N GLY A 359 -16.12 12.87 -1.33
CA GLY A 359 -15.15 13.89 -1.69
C GLY A 359 -15.78 15.07 -2.46
N THR A 360 -17.02 15.45 -2.15
CA THR A 360 -17.78 16.48 -2.86
C THR A 360 -17.50 17.88 -2.34
N ASP A 361 -17.75 18.89 -3.16
CA ASP A 361 -17.62 20.31 -2.82
C ASP A 361 -18.83 20.91 -2.08
N VAL A 362 -19.92 20.16 -1.91
CA VAL A 362 -21.16 20.61 -1.24
C VAL A 362 -20.91 21.25 0.14
N PHE A 363 -19.82 20.87 0.82
CA PHE A 363 -19.37 21.47 2.08
C PHE A 363 -17.88 21.86 2.08
N ARG A 364 -17.22 21.91 0.91
CA ARG A 364 -15.81 22.32 0.85
C ARG A 364 -15.74 23.83 0.78
N ASN A 365 -15.04 24.41 1.75
CA ASN A 365 -14.72 25.84 1.74
C ASN A 365 -13.58 26.20 0.77
N SER A 366 -13.04 25.23 0.00
CA SER A 366 -11.82 25.44 -0.78
C SER A 366 -11.79 24.62 -2.08
N ASN A 367 -11.30 25.24 -3.17
CA ASN A 367 -11.02 24.58 -4.46
C ASN A 367 -9.63 23.90 -4.46
N LEU A 368 -9.09 23.55 -3.29
CA LEU A 368 -7.71 23.07 -3.13
C LEU A 368 -7.53 21.61 -3.60
N VAL A 369 -8.58 20.79 -3.49
CA VAL A 369 -8.57 19.43 -4.04
C VAL A 369 -9.07 19.50 -5.48
N PRO A 370 -8.28 19.06 -6.47
CA PRO A 370 -8.76 19.09 -7.84
C PRO A 370 -9.99 18.19 -8.00
N SER A 371 -10.98 18.67 -8.74
CA SER A 371 -12.33 18.06 -8.81
C SER A 371 -12.35 16.63 -9.36
N ASP A 372 -11.34 16.26 -10.13
CA ASP A 372 -11.14 14.94 -10.74
C ASP A 372 -10.33 13.97 -9.85
N PHE A 373 -9.82 14.43 -8.69
CA PHE A 373 -8.93 13.62 -7.85
C PHE A 373 -9.59 12.35 -7.36
N THR A 374 -9.00 11.22 -7.67
CA THR A 374 -9.38 9.95 -7.09
C THR A 374 -8.11 9.15 -6.86
N PRO A 375 -7.84 8.64 -5.64
CA PRO A 375 -6.62 7.88 -5.38
C PRO A 375 -6.73 6.45 -5.91
N VAL A 376 -6.91 6.32 -7.22
CA VAL A 376 -6.85 5.10 -8.01
C VAL A 376 -5.57 5.13 -8.84
N ARG A 377 -5.11 3.95 -9.27
CA ARG A 377 -3.90 3.85 -10.09
C ARG A 377 -3.95 4.75 -11.33
N GLN A 378 -5.09 4.91 -11.99
CA GLN A 378 -5.14 5.68 -13.24
C GLN A 378 -5.00 7.21 -13.05
N ASP A 379 -4.94 7.70 -11.82
CA ASP A 379 -4.83 9.13 -11.53
C ASP A 379 -3.43 9.68 -11.82
N GLU A 380 -3.37 10.81 -12.52
CA GLU A 380 -2.12 11.41 -13.02
C GLU A 380 -1.24 12.00 -11.92
N ARG A 381 -1.78 12.19 -10.71
CA ARG A 381 -1.00 12.65 -9.53
C ARG A 381 -0.31 11.51 -8.79
N ARG A 382 -0.46 10.27 -9.26
CA ARG A 382 0.24 9.10 -8.73
C ARG A 382 1.75 9.30 -8.91
N LEU A 383 2.51 9.12 -7.84
CA LEU A 383 3.96 9.07 -7.91
C LEU A 383 4.38 7.67 -8.36
N ILE A 384 4.98 7.59 -9.55
CA ILE A 384 5.30 6.31 -10.21
C ILE A 384 6.80 6.03 -10.28
N THR A 385 7.64 7.01 -9.97
CA THR A 385 9.09 6.88 -10.13
C THR A 385 9.67 6.07 -8.97
N GLU A 386 10.36 4.98 -9.29
CA GLU A 386 11.22 4.28 -8.36
C GLU A 386 12.45 5.14 -8.05
N TRP A 387 12.86 5.19 -6.78
CA TRP A 387 14.05 5.93 -6.40
C TRP A 387 15.31 5.18 -6.83
N GLN A 388 16.29 5.90 -7.39
CA GLN A 388 17.49 5.30 -7.97
C GLN A 388 18.24 4.36 -7.00
N GLY A 389 18.32 4.73 -5.72
CA GLY A 389 18.97 3.88 -4.72
C GLY A 389 18.25 2.54 -4.45
N ILE A 390 16.95 2.44 -4.74
CA ILE A 390 16.21 1.17 -4.77
C ILE A 390 16.47 0.45 -6.10
N THR A 391 16.41 1.16 -7.23
CA THR A 391 16.71 0.60 -8.56
C THR A 391 18.05 -0.11 -8.57
N ASP A 392 19.09 0.54 -8.07
CA ASP A 392 20.46 0.02 -8.03
C ASP A 392 20.53 -1.27 -7.20
N LYS A 393 19.85 -1.30 -6.04
CA LYS A 393 19.77 -2.49 -5.17
C LYS A 393 19.03 -3.64 -5.83
N LEU A 394 17.98 -3.35 -6.60
CA LEU A 394 17.12 -4.38 -7.21
C LEU A 394 17.60 -4.86 -8.58
N ASN A 395 18.47 -4.13 -9.27
CA ASN A 395 18.93 -4.48 -10.61
C ASN A 395 19.61 -5.86 -10.67
N LEU A 396 20.30 -6.28 -9.61
CA LEU A 396 20.89 -7.62 -9.51
C LEU A 396 19.80 -8.70 -9.53
N PHE A 397 18.77 -8.54 -8.70
CA PHE A 397 17.71 -9.53 -8.50
C PHE A 397 16.66 -9.58 -9.62
N ARG A 398 16.54 -8.50 -10.41
CA ARG A 398 15.66 -8.43 -11.59
C ARG A 398 16.11 -9.31 -12.75
N ASN A 399 17.42 -9.54 -12.85
CA ASN A 399 18.04 -10.21 -14.01
C ASN A 399 18.32 -11.70 -13.76
N GLU A 400 18.31 -12.17 -12.51
CA GLU A 400 18.56 -13.56 -12.11
C GLU A 400 17.53 -14.60 -12.63
N GLY A 401 16.48 -14.17 -13.34
CA GLY A 401 15.51 -15.05 -13.99
C GLY A 401 15.63 -15.19 -15.51
N LYS A 402 16.59 -14.52 -16.17
CA LYS A 402 16.66 -14.44 -17.65
C LYS A 402 17.67 -15.37 -18.34
N GLU A 403 18.49 -16.12 -17.60
CA GLU A 403 19.34 -17.17 -18.18
C GLU A 403 18.85 -18.56 -17.77
N LYS A 404 17.90 -19.10 -18.53
CA LYS A 404 17.95 -20.55 -18.83
C LYS A 404 18.67 -20.68 -20.17
N PRO A 405 19.92 -21.17 -20.22
CA PRO A 405 20.49 -21.54 -21.51
C PRO A 405 19.55 -22.58 -22.13
N GLN A 406 19.08 -22.27 -23.34
CA GLN A 406 18.42 -23.26 -24.18
C GLN A 406 19.43 -24.39 -24.37
N HIS A 407 19.17 -25.55 -23.76
CA HIS A 407 19.82 -26.76 -24.18
C HIS A 407 19.40 -27.02 -25.63
N THR A 408 20.37 -26.85 -26.51
CA THR A 408 20.41 -27.41 -27.85
C THR A 408 19.97 -28.87 -27.81
N ALA A 409 18.98 -29.20 -28.63
CA ALA A 409 18.77 -30.54 -29.15
C ALA A 409 19.37 -30.59 -30.56
#